data_AF-A0AAD5L6I7-F1
#
_entry.id   AF-A0AAD5L6I7-F1
#
_cell.length_a   1.000
_cell.length_b   1.000
_cell.length_c   1.000
_cell.angle_alpha   90.00
_cell.angle_beta   90.00
_cell.angle_gamma   90.00
#
_symmetry.space_group_name_H-M   'P 1'
#
loop_
_entity.id
_entity.type
_entity.pdbx_description
1 polymer ?
#
loop_
_entity_poly.entity_id
_entity_poly.type
_entity_poly.pdbx_seq_one_letter_code
_entity_poly.pdbx_strand_id
1 'polypeptide(L)'
;MDQQDTQAERLEQLVRQREQRPNSLQPFGTLTWRRSVLSVVTYGLFLTDVLRTGLGVRQLELASVNPDVRVLFGPYNYPVVHLTTANASLPTSSQRFWSYKYDSTSLTMRAVAKTLGLSTWSPARQCDRGATNCSTIAVDDYRYEAAVLAATEREWFTIVAMLRGTGQAYAWLRVASLVAGIVAAENRASTSRTKKVRVALRTFLIIPSHVVVYGSIIPVMCYAAAHALDSSIVYEQIRKDFNALRGFVNFTFGKFISLATVSMRTVWVIALVCHAVTWLSTKRSWSPSLGVMGVPELFIALISSSTVLAHYRFSSWRDCRIMQIHEIPSSQRLRDIRALSFDTTRGAINKLVLGTTSDFQFVSLAFATVSGIVFLACVAERTLGSSLRHRLTVITHTRVPYSSPWLWPTDALVINWANSVTKPVQAQHHCQQPKSEEGQQRLFVESEKNPLKKETPVQRKTSQRLTISVRPLQRYNSVSDSLQDPLLEIDHRTRGVAAFISTLNLTVMSDPVLYLRLQRGHSSQLVGLFECIDTGKLWLLPLPLSMDSLDVPVDWERLQRVAIFKMNELSWCDLLNCG
;
A
#
# COMPACT_ATOMS: atom_id res chain seq x y z
N MET A 1 28.16 5.06 50.92
CA MET A 1 28.82 6.00 49.99
C MET A 1 29.01 5.37 48.62
N ASP A 2 29.49 4.13 48.53
CA ASP A 2 29.82 3.45 47.25
C ASP A 2 28.71 3.41 46.17
N GLN A 3 27.44 3.26 46.55
CA GLN A 3 26.35 3.13 45.56
C GLN A 3 25.98 4.47 44.90
N GLN A 4 26.29 5.59 45.57
CA GLN A 4 26.01 6.95 45.09
C GLN A 4 27.11 7.44 44.16
N ASP A 5 28.37 7.13 44.46
CA ASP A 5 29.52 7.39 43.58
C ASP A 5 29.38 6.63 42.25
N THR A 6 28.91 5.38 42.31
CA THR A 6 28.65 4.57 41.11
C THR A 6 27.53 5.16 40.22
N GLN A 7 26.54 5.85 40.79
CA GLN A 7 25.48 6.49 39.99
C GLN A 7 25.96 7.79 39.33
N ALA A 8 26.74 8.60 40.05
CA ALA A 8 27.32 9.83 39.52
C ALA A 8 28.26 9.53 38.33
N GLU A 9 29.13 8.54 38.49
CA GLU A 9 30.08 8.12 37.44
C GLU A 9 29.36 7.57 36.20
N ARG A 10 28.28 6.78 36.38
CA ARG A 10 27.42 6.33 35.27
C ARG A 10 26.80 7.50 34.51
N LEU A 11 26.26 8.50 35.23
CA LEU A 11 25.65 9.67 34.60
C LEU A 11 26.67 10.53 33.86
N GLU A 12 27.89 10.65 34.38
CA GLU A 12 29.00 11.34 33.72
C GLU A 12 29.36 10.67 32.39
N GLN A 13 29.44 9.34 32.36
CA GLN A 13 29.67 8.59 31.12
C GLN A 13 28.54 8.80 30.09
N LEU A 14 27.29 8.92 30.55
CA LEU A 14 26.16 9.26 29.68
C LEU A 14 26.24 10.71 29.14
N VAL A 15 26.75 11.65 29.92
CA VAL A 15 27.00 13.02 29.44
C VAL A 15 28.10 13.04 28.40
N ARG A 16 29.22 12.35 28.64
CA ARG A 16 30.31 12.18 27.67
C ARG A 16 29.82 11.57 26.35
N GLN A 17 28.95 10.57 26.46
CA GLN A 17 28.27 9.94 25.34
C GLN A 17 27.42 10.97 24.54
N ARG A 18 26.70 11.89 25.21
CA ARG A 18 25.91 12.94 24.56
C ARG A 18 26.78 14.00 23.88
N GLU A 19 27.93 14.34 24.45
CA GLU A 19 28.88 15.31 23.87
C GLU A 19 29.54 14.80 22.58
N GLN A 20 29.80 13.49 22.49
CA GLN A 20 30.31 12.86 21.27
C GLN A 20 29.30 12.88 20.10
N ARG A 21 28.03 13.23 20.35
CA ARG A 21 26.95 13.24 19.35
C ARG A 21 26.73 14.63 18.76
N PRO A 22 26.28 14.71 17.49
CA PRO A 22 25.82 15.97 16.94
C PRO A 22 24.56 16.46 17.67
N ASN A 23 24.56 17.72 18.10
CA ASN A 23 23.45 18.37 18.82
C ASN A 23 22.17 18.60 17.97
N SER A 24 22.23 18.33 16.66
CA SER A 24 21.11 18.48 15.71
C SER A 24 20.91 17.21 14.90
N LEU A 25 19.67 16.91 14.50
CA LEU A 25 19.38 15.85 13.54
C LEU A 25 20.15 16.12 12.25
N GLN A 26 20.91 15.12 11.83
CA GLN A 26 21.56 15.19 10.52
C GLN A 26 20.56 14.71 9.47
N PRO A 27 20.30 15.50 8.41
CA PRO A 27 19.36 15.08 7.38
C PRO A 27 19.93 13.88 6.62
N PHE A 28 19.19 12.78 6.63
CA PHE A 28 19.53 11.60 5.85
C PHE A 28 19.23 11.82 4.36
N GLY A 29 20.28 11.85 3.52
CA GLY A 29 20.14 11.93 2.07
C GLY A 29 19.81 13.32 1.49
N THR A 30 19.66 13.35 0.16
CA THR A 30 19.38 14.58 -0.60
C THR A 30 17.89 14.68 -0.91
N LEU A 31 17.26 15.77 -0.47
CA LEU A 31 15.89 16.10 -0.83
C LEU A 31 15.87 16.58 -2.30
N THR A 32 15.20 15.85 -3.16
CA THR A 32 14.96 16.26 -4.55
C THR A 32 13.60 16.91 -4.66
N TRP A 33 13.46 17.90 -5.56
CA TRP A 33 12.18 18.57 -5.80
C TRP A 33 11.03 17.58 -6.07
N ARG A 34 11.29 16.54 -6.87
CA ARG A 34 10.32 15.48 -7.16
C ARG A 34 9.85 14.76 -5.90
N ARG A 35 10.75 14.45 -4.96
CA ARG A 35 10.41 13.82 -3.68
C ARG A 35 9.63 14.77 -2.77
N SER A 36 9.99 16.06 -2.74
CA SER A 36 9.24 17.07 -1.99
C SER A 36 7.80 17.18 -2.48
N VAL A 37 7.60 17.31 -3.79
CA VAL A 37 6.26 17.40 -4.39
C VAL A 37 5.48 16.11 -4.13
N LEU A 38 6.10 14.95 -4.33
CA LEU A 38 5.45 13.66 -4.07
C LEU A 38 5.01 13.56 -2.60
N SER A 39 5.90 13.88 -1.65
CA SER A 39 5.61 13.85 -0.20
C SER A 39 4.46 14.78 0.18
N VAL A 40 4.45 16.02 -0.33
CA VAL A 40 3.36 16.97 -0.07
C VAL A 40 2.02 16.45 -0.61
N VAL A 41 2.01 15.93 -1.84
CA VAL A 41 0.80 15.37 -2.46
C VAL A 41 0.31 14.15 -1.69
N THR A 42 1.19 13.22 -1.33
CA THR A 42 0.80 11.98 -0.63
C THR A 42 0.32 12.27 0.79
N TYR A 43 1.00 13.12 1.56
CA TYR A 43 0.49 13.57 2.86
C TYR A 43 -0.86 14.29 2.72
N GLY A 44 -1.02 15.15 1.72
CA GLY A 44 -2.28 15.81 1.44
C GLY A 44 -3.42 14.82 1.18
N LEU A 45 -3.19 13.81 0.33
CA LEU A 45 -4.18 12.77 0.02
C LEU A 45 -4.57 11.94 1.25
N PHE A 46 -3.61 11.58 2.11
CA PHE A 46 -3.88 10.79 3.31
C PHE A 46 -4.57 11.60 4.42
N LEU A 47 -4.14 12.84 4.65
CA LEU A 47 -4.72 13.70 5.68
C LEU A 47 -6.13 14.18 5.32
N THR A 48 -6.49 14.16 4.04
CA THR A 48 -7.81 14.57 3.55
C THR A 48 -8.69 13.38 3.15
N ASP A 49 -8.33 12.14 3.49
CA ASP A 49 -9.05 10.97 2.99
C ASP A 49 -10.55 10.98 3.36
N VAL A 50 -10.89 11.20 4.62
CA VAL A 50 -12.29 11.33 5.06
C VAL A 50 -12.97 12.58 4.51
N LEU A 51 -12.25 13.71 4.39
CA LEU A 51 -12.81 14.95 3.84
C LEU A 51 -13.18 14.79 2.36
N ARG A 52 -12.35 14.07 1.61
CA ARG A 52 -12.50 13.82 0.18
C ARG A 52 -13.52 12.75 -0.13
N THR A 53 -13.53 11.67 0.65
CA THR A 53 -14.30 10.46 0.34
C THR A 53 -15.58 10.33 1.19
N GLY A 54 -15.73 11.18 2.20
CA GLY A 54 -16.84 11.16 3.15
C GLY A 54 -16.71 10.10 4.25
N LEU A 55 -17.47 10.29 5.32
CA LEU A 55 -17.53 9.35 6.46
C LEU A 55 -18.24 8.04 6.12
N GLY A 56 -19.02 7.99 5.05
CA GLY A 56 -19.83 6.85 4.66
C GLY A 56 -21.07 7.30 3.88
N VAL A 57 -21.84 6.34 3.38
CA VAL A 57 -23.11 6.61 2.70
C VAL A 57 -24.19 6.79 3.77
N ARG A 58 -24.58 8.04 4.06
CA ARG A 58 -25.62 8.34 5.07
C ARG A 58 -27.02 8.02 4.57
N GLN A 59 -27.26 8.25 3.29
CA GLN A 59 -28.53 7.99 2.63
C GLN A 59 -28.25 7.70 1.16
N LEU A 60 -28.82 6.61 0.67
CA LEU A 60 -28.86 6.34 -0.76
C LEU A 60 -29.84 7.32 -1.42
N GLU A 61 -29.42 7.96 -2.53
CA GLU A 61 -30.29 8.76 -3.39
C GLU A 61 -31.21 7.85 -4.23
N LEU A 62 -31.99 7.03 -3.55
CA LEU A 62 -32.90 6.05 -4.10
C LEU A 62 -34.26 6.21 -3.41
N ALA A 63 -35.34 6.05 -4.16
CA ALA A 63 -36.68 6.12 -3.60
C ALA A 63 -36.87 5.00 -2.56
N SER A 64 -37.31 5.33 -1.36
CA SER A 64 -37.66 4.34 -0.33
C SER A 64 -39.03 3.75 -0.64
N VAL A 65 -39.15 2.43 -0.67
CA VAL A 65 -40.44 1.73 -0.58
C VAL A 65 -40.75 1.41 0.87
N ASN A 66 -39.75 0.88 1.60
CA ASN A 66 -39.78 0.69 3.06
C ASN A 66 -38.49 1.30 3.67
N PRO A 67 -38.36 1.40 5.01
CA PRO A 67 -37.17 1.96 5.66
C PRO A 67 -35.86 1.32 5.19
N ASP A 68 -35.86 -0.01 5.01
CA ASP A 68 -34.67 -0.79 4.60
C ASP A 68 -34.72 -1.25 3.14
N VAL A 69 -35.66 -0.73 2.36
CA VAL A 69 -35.94 -1.20 1.00
C VAL A 69 -35.98 -0.01 0.05
N ARG A 70 -34.98 0.05 -0.83
CA ARG A 70 -34.77 1.13 -1.81
C ARG A 70 -35.06 0.66 -3.23
N VAL A 71 -35.69 1.48 -4.06
CA VAL A 71 -35.83 1.21 -5.49
C VAL A 71 -34.55 1.62 -6.21
N LEU A 72 -33.81 0.65 -6.73
CA LEU A 72 -32.56 0.85 -7.46
C LEU A 72 -32.81 1.47 -8.84
N PHE A 73 -33.86 1.02 -9.54
CA PHE A 73 -34.36 1.60 -10.77
C PHE A 73 -35.82 1.18 -11.01
N GLY A 74 -36.52 1.95 -11.84
CA GLY A 74 -37.93 1.75 -12.11
C GLY A 74 -38.83 2.36 -11.03
N PRO A 75 -40.11 1.96 -10.99
CA PRO A 75 -40.78 1.11 -11.98
C PRO A 75 -40.83 1.83 -13.33
N TYR A 76 -40.31 1.19 -14.37
CA TYR A 76 -40.44 1.67 -15.74
C TYR A 76 -41.43 0.79 -16.50
N ASN A 77 -42.36 1.41 -17.20
CA ASN A 77 -43.23 0.78 -18.19
C ASN A 77 -43.01 1.48 -19.53
N TYR A 78 -42.31 0.84 -20.46
CA TYR A 78 -42.05 1.44 -21.76
C TYR A 78 -42.28 0.42 -22.89
N PRO A 79 -42.95 0.84 -23.99
CA PRO A 79 -43.06 0.02 -25.19
C PRO A 79 -41.70 0.02 -25.87
N VAL A 80 -41.23 -1.15 -26.29
CA VAL A 80 -39.92 -1.23 -26.95
C VAL A 80 -40.02 -1.55 -28.42
N VAL A 81 -40.95 -2.42 -28.76
CA VAL A 81 -41.20 -2.79 -30.14
C VAL A 81 -42.70 -2.94 -30.30
N HIS A 82 -43.24 -2.19 -31.27
CA HIS A 82 -44.60 -2.34 -31.77
C HIS A 82 -44.51 -2.96 -33.17
N LEU A 83 -44.74 -4.28 -33.27
CA LEU A 83 -44.77 -4.98 -34.56
C LEU A 83 -46.19 -5.00 -35.08
N THR A 84 -46.39 -4.42 -36.26
CA THR A 84 -47.61 -4.60 -37.06
C THR A 84 -47.33 -5.54 -38.22
N THR A 85 -48.37 -6.09 -38.84
CA THR A 85 -48.26 -6.90 -40.05
C THR A 85 -47.54 -6.19 -41.19
N ALA A 86 -47.70 -4.86 -41.29
CA ALA A 86 -47.00 -4.01 -42.26
C ALA A 86 -45.50 -3.86 -41.96
N ASN A 87 -45.10 -3.78 -40.70
CA ASN A 87 -43.70 -3.58 -40.31
C ASN A 87 -42.91 -4.90 -40.23
N ALA A 88 -43.57 -6.00 -39.88
CA ALA A 88 -42.95 -7.32 -39.71
C ALA A 88 -42.63 -8.03 -41.03
N SER A 89 -43.35 -7.69 -42.11
CA SER A 89 -43.22 -8.31 -43.44
C SER A 89 -42.09 -7.73 -44.30
N LEU A 90 -41.40 -6.68 -43.83
CA LEU A 90 -40.27 -6.10 -44.53
C LEU A 90 -39.05 -7.04 -44.48
N PRO A 91 -38.31 -7.27 -45.57
CA PRO A 91 -37.11 -8.13 -45.57
C PRO A 91 -35.95 -7.60 -44.69
N THR A 92 -36.05 -6.37 -44.20
CA THR A 92 -35.18 -5.73 -43.20
C THR A 92 -35.75 -5.76 -41.77
N SER A 93 -36.82 -6.52 -41.51
CA SER A 93 -37.55 -6.52 -40.23
C SER A 93 -36.79 -7.16 -39.06
N SER A 94 -35.59 -7.70 -39.28
CA SER A 94 -34.69 -8.08 -38.18
C SER A 94 -34.13 -6.83 -37.50
N GLN A 95 -34.87 -6.25 -36.56
CA GLN A 95 -34.34 -5.18 -35.72
C GLN A 95 -33.48 -5.75 -34.60
N ARG A 96 -32.19 -5.36 -34.58
CA ARG A 96 -31.34 -5.53 -33.41
C ARG A 96 -31.67 -4.44 -32.40
N PHE A 97 -32.57 -4.74 -31.47
CA PHE A 97 -32.88 -3.84 -30.36
C PHE A 97 -32.17 -4.30 -29.09
N TRP A 98 -31.73 -3.33 -28.28
CA TRP A 98 -31.21 -3.63 -26.95
C TRP A 98 -32.39 -3.99 -26.04
N SER A 99 -32.50 -5.27 -25.68
CA SER A 99 -33.73 -5.79 -25.07
C SER A 99 -33.93 -5.34 -23.62
N TYR A 100 -32.93 -4.92 -22.85
CA TYR A 100 -33.17 -4.46 -21.47
C TYR A 100 -32.05 -3.54 -20.97
N LYS A 101 -32.38 -2.55 -20.13
CA LYS A 101 -31.37 -1.65 -19.53
C LYS A 101 -30.36 -2.44 -18.68
N TYR A 102 -30.84 -3.51 -18.07
CA TYR A 102 -30.06 -4.50 -17.35
C TYR A 102 -30.20 -5.84 -18.05
N ASP A 103 -29.10 -6.48 -18.45
CA ASP A 103 -29.15 -7.73 -19.22
C ASP A 103 -30.00 -8.83 -18.56
N SER A 104 -30.15 -8.79 -17.23
CA SER A 104 -30.97 -9.68 -16.39
C SER A 104 -32.46 -9.71 -16.77
N THR A 105 -33.06 -8.60 -17.19
CA THR A 105 -34.50 -8.56 -17.48
C THR A 105 -34.82 -9.17 -18.85
N SER A 106 -33.81 -9.37 -19.73
CA SER A 106 -33.94 -10.21 -20.95
C SER A 106 -33.90 -11.68 -20.71
N LEU A 107 -33.28 -12.11 -19.62
CA LEU A 107 -33.27 -13.53 -19.31
C LEU A 107 -34.69 -14.02 -19.10
N THR A 108 -35.58 -13.23 -18.49
CA THR A 108 -36.98 -13.64 -18.29
C THR A 108 -37.69 -13.91 -19.62
N MET A 109 -37.56 -13.04 -20.61
CA MET A 109 -38.29 -13.23 -21.88
C MET A 109 -37.61 -14.21 -22.83
N ARG A 110 -36.27 -14.28 -22.83
CA ARG A 110 -35.56 -15.38 -23.50
C ARG A 110 -35.84 -16.72 -22.84
N ALA A 111 -35.99 -16.76 -21.52
CA ALA A 111 -36.38 -17.95 -20.76
C ALA A 111 -37.82 -18.33 -21.08
N VAL A 112 -38.78 -17.40 -21.08
CA VAL A 112 -40.17 -17.68 -21.49
C VAL A 112 -40.22 -18.20 -22.92
N ALA A 113 -39.54 -17.54 -23.87
CA ALA A 113 -39.46 -18.02 -25.26
C ALA A 113 -38.85 -19.42 -25.36
N LYS A 114 -37.76 -19.69 -24.63
CA LYS A 114 -37.10 -21.00 -24.58
C LYS A 114 -37.99 -22.07 -23.92
N THR A 115 -38.65 -21.77 -22.82
CA THR A 115 -39.54 -22.69 -22.09
C THR A 115 -40.79 -23.01 -22.89
N LEU A 116 -41.33 -22.02 -23.61
CA LEU A 116 -42.50 -22.19 -24.46
C LEU A 116 -42.17 -22.69 -25.88
N GLY A 117 -40.89 -22.98 -26.18
CA GLY A 117 -40.46 -23.44 -27.51
C GLY A 117 -40.77 -22.45 -28.64
N LEU A 118 -40.89 -21.15 -28.32
CA LEU A 118 -41.32 -20.13 -29.26
C LEU A 118 -40.17 -19.77 -30.21
N SER A 119 -40.41 -19.90 -31.51
CA SER A 119 -39.56 -19.30 -32.54
C SER A 119 -39.77 -17.78 -32.64
N THR A 120 -40.94 -17.27 -32.25
CA THR A 120 -41.34 -15.84 -32.22
C THR A 120 -42.39 -15.55 -31.12
N TRP A 121 -42.47 -14.30 -30.67
CA TRP A 121 -43.21 -13.91 -29.44
C TRP A 121 -44.75 -13.91 -29.55
N SER A 122 -45.45 -14.00 -28.41
CA SER A 122 -46.90 -14.25 -28.39
C SER A 122 -47.73 -13.03 -28.82
N PRO A 123 -48.68 -13.21 -29.75
CA PRO A 123 -49.40 -12.08 -30.34
C PRO A 123 -50.65 -11.61 -29.59
N ALA A 124 -50.98 -10.31 -29.73
CA ALA A 124 -52.32 -9.83 -29.46
C ALA A 124 -53.26 -10.31 -30.58
N ARG A 125 -54.35 -10.99 -30.19
CA ARG A 125 -55.26 -11.66 -31.12
C ARG A 125 -56.58 -10.90 -31.22
N GLN A 126 -56.99 -10.60 -32.43
CA GLN A 126 -58.36 -10.24 -32.73
C GLN A 126 -59.10 -11.49 -33.18
N CYS A 127 -60.10 -11.90 -32.39
CA CYS A 127 -60.99 -13.00 -32.71
C CYS A 127 -62.38 -12.42 -32.94
N ASP A 128 -63.00 -12.74 -34.07
CA ASP A 128 -64.41 -12.41 -34.28
C ASP A 128 -65.27 -13.19 -33.29
N ARG A 129 -66.36 -12.58 -32.78
CA ARG A 129 -67.24 -13.20 -31.77
C ARG A 129 -67.76 -14.55 -32.30
N GLY A 130 -67.26 -15.64 -31.72
CA GLY A 130 -67.66 -17.01 -32.05
C GLY A 130 -66.75 -17.75 -33.05
N ALA A 131 -65.69 -17.12 -33.58
CA ALA A 131 -64.76 -17.76 -34.51
C ALA A 131 -63.54 -18.36 -33.79
N THR A 132 -63.15 -19.58 -34.18
CA THR A 132 -61.87 -20.23 -33.81
C THR A 132 -60.66 -19.65 -34.54
N ASN A 133 -60.89 -18.84 -35.58
CA ASN A 133 -59.86 -18.18 -36.37
C ASN A 133 -59.56 -16.80 -35.81
N CYS A 134 -58.50 -16.71 -35.02
CA CYS A 134 -57.97 -15.44 -34.52
C CYS A 134 -56.81 -14.97 -35.38
N SER A 135 -56.82 -13.70 -35.80
CA SER A 135 -55.70 -13.08 -36.52
C SER A 135 -54.87 -12.20 -35.58
N THR A 136 -53.56 -12.19 -35.79
CA THR A 136 -52.64 -11.32 -35.06
C THR A 136 -52.54 -9.99 -35.78
N ILE A 137 -52.97 -8.90 -35.15
CA ILE A 137 -52.95 -7.55 -35.75
C ILE A 137 -51.71 -6.75 -35.33
N ALA A 138 -51.24 -6.96 -34.09
CA ALA A 138 -50.05 -6.31 -33.56
C ALA A 138 -49.43 -7.17 -32.46
N VAL A 139 -48.12 -6.99 -32.26
CA VAL A 139 -47.38 -7.55 -31.12
C VAL A 139 -46.65 -6.40 -30.45
N ASP A 140 -47.02 -6.13 -29.20
CA ASP A 140 -46.38 -5.13 -28.38
C ASP A 140 -45.48 -5.77 -27.32
N ASP A 141 -44.21 -5.40 -27.33
CA ASP A 141 -43.30 -5.65 -26.21
C ASP A 141 -43.40 -4.50 -25.21
N TYR A 142 -44.19 -4.70 -24.16
CA TYR A 142 -44.22 -3.82 -22.99
C TYR A 142 -43.28 -4.34 -21.91
N ARG A 143 -42.34 -3.49 -21.48
CA ARG A 143 -41.36 -3.86 -20.46
C ARG A 143 -41.69 -3.23 -19.13
N TYR A 144 -41.75 -4.08 -18.10
CA TYR A 144 -41.84 -3.68 -16.70
C TYR A 144 -40.52 -3.98 -16.02
N GLU A 145 -39.78 -2.92 -15.68
CA GLU A 145 -38.46 -3.03 -15.08
C GLU A 145 -38.47 -2.35 -13.70
N ALA A 146 -38.20 -3.14 -12.66
CA ALA A 146 -37.95 -2.62 -11.32
C ALA A 146 -36.87 -3.47 -10.64
N ALA A 147 -35.96 -2.82 -9.94
CA ALA A 147 -35.09 -3.51 -9.00
C ALA A 147 -35.13 -2.81 -7.66
N VAL A 148 -35.04 -3.63 -6.62
CA VAL A 148 -35.14 -3.21 -5.25
C VAL A 148 -33.90 -3.72 -4.52
N LEU A 149 -33.33 -2.85 -3.69
CA LEU A 149 -32.16 -3.11 -2.86
C LEU A 149 -32.61 -3.08 -1.39
N ALA A 150 -32.41 -4.20 -0.69
CA ALA A 150 -32.46 -4.20 0.76
C ALA A 150 -31.14 -3.61 1.29
N ALA A 151 -31.21 -2.49 2.00
CA ALA A 151 -30.05 -1.77 2.53
C ALA A 151 -30.37 -1.21 3.91
N THR A 152 -29.47 -1.48 4.86
CA THR A 152 -29.50 -0.95 6.23
C THR A 152 -28.43 0.13 6.42
N GLU A 153 -28.27 1.01 5.43
CA GLU A 153 -27.18 2.00 5.41
C GLU A 153 -27.20 2.92 6.63
N ARG A 154 -28.39 3.23 7.16
CA ARG A 154 -28.57 4.13 8.31
C ARG A 154 -28.04 3.54 9.61
N GLU A 155 -28.20 2.23 9.82
CA GLU A 155 -27.73 1.55 11.03
C GLU A 155 -26.21 1.44 11.04
N TRP A 156 -25.63 1.03 9.90
CA TRP A 156 -24.18 0.87 9.76
C TRP A 156 -23.43 2.20 9.61
N PHE A 157 -24.09 3.27 9.16
CA PHE A 157 -23.46 4.57 8.96
C PHE A 157 -22.72 5.06 10.20
N THR A 158 -23.34 4.98 11.39
CA THR A 158 -22.71 5.45 12.63
C THR A 158 -21.44 4.67 12.94
N ILE A 159 -21.46 3.34 12.77
CA ILE A 159 -20.30 2.48 13.00
C ILE A 159 -19.18 2.81 12.00
N VAL A 160 -19.51 2.90 10.71
CA VAL A 160 -18.55 3.21 9.65
C VAL A 160 -17.95 4.61 9.84
N ALA A 161 -18.78 5.60 10.19
CA ALA A 161 -18.35 6.97 10.47
C ALA A 161 -17.44 7.03 11.70
N MET A 162 -17.74 6.29 12.77
CA MET A 162 -16.88 6.20 13.95
C MET A 162 -15.53 5.56 13.62
N LEU A 163 -15.53 4.46 12.85
CA LEU A 163 -14.29 3.79 12.42
C LEU A 163 -13.42 4.72 11.58
N ARG A 164 -13.99 5.38 10.57
CA ARG A 164 -13.25 6.34 9.72
C ARG A 164 -12.80 7.58 10.47
N GLY A 165 -13.68 8.15 11.30
CA GLY A 165 -13.36 9.31 12.13
C GLY A 165 -12.19 9.01 13.08
N THR A 166 -12.23 7.85 13.74
CA THR A 166 -11.15 7.41 14.64
C THR A 166 -9.85 7.16 13.88
N GLY A 167 -9.91 6.47 12.73
CA GLY A 167 -8.75 6.23 11.88
C GLY A 167 -8.11 7.53 11.35
N GLN A 168 -8.93 8.50 10.93
CA GLN A 168 -8.47 9.81 10.46
C GLN A 168 -7.87 10.65 11.60
N ALA A 169 -8.53 10.69 12.76
CA ALA A 169 -8.04 11.41 13.93
C ALA A 169 -6.70 10.82 14.38
N TYR A 170 -6.54 9.50 14.36
CA TYR A 170 -5.27 8.84 14.63
C TYR A 170 -4.19 9.24 13.63
N ALA A 171 -4.50 9.24 12.32
CA ALA A 171 -3.55 9.66 11.29
C ALA A 171 -3.10 11.11 11.46
N TRP A 172 -4.00 12.02 11.84
CA TRP A 172 -3.66 13.41 12.17
C TRP A 172 -2.76 13.49 13.40
N LEU A 173 -3.12 12.77 14.47
CA LEU A 173 -2.31 12.71 15.69
C LEU A 173 -0.91 12.17 15.40
N ARG A 174 -0.80 11.16 14.54
CA ARG A 174 0.47 10.54 14.09
C ARG A 174 1.38 11.51 13.35
N VAL A 175 0.81 12.34 12.47
CA VAL A 175 1.59 13.37 11.75
C VAL A 175 1.97 14.51 12.69
N ALA A 176 1.07 14.92 13.57
CA ALA A 176 1.36 15.95 14.58
C ALA A 176 2.45 15.50 15.56
N SER A 177 2.40 14.25 16.04
CA SER A 177 3.42 13.67 16.93
C SER A 177 4.77 13.51 16.23
N LEU A 178 4.79 13.20 14.93
CA LEU A 178 6.03 13.17 14.14
C LEU A 178 6.66 14.56 14.06
N VAL A 179 5.87 15.59 13.72
CA VAL A 179 6.36 16.98 13.67
C VAL A 179 6.85 17.44 15.04
N ALA A 180 6.10 17.14 16.10
CA ALA A 180 6.50 17.44 17.48
C ALA A 180 7.82 16.74 17.85
N GLY A 181 7.97 15.47 17.47
CA GLY A 181 9.20 14.70 17.69
C GLY A 181 10.42 15.29 16.97
N ILE A 182 10.25 15.73 15.71
CA ILE A 182 11.30 16.40 14.94
C ILE A 182 11.70 17.72 15.61
N VAL A 183 10.72 18.53 16.02
CA VAL A 183 10.96 19.82 16.68
C VAL A 183 11.63 19.61 18.05
N ALA A 184 11.20 18.60 18.82
CA ALA A 184 11.80 18.28 20.12
C ALA A 184 13.27 17.84 19.98
N ALA A 185 13.60 17.04 18.96
CA ALA A 185 14.97 16.65 18.66
C ALA A 185 15.84 17.83 18.21
N GLU A 186 15.30 18.76 17.43
CA GLU A 186 16.01 19.97 16.97
C GLU A 186 16.16 21.06 18.05
N ASN A 187 15.27 21.10 19.04
CA ASN A 187 15.29 22.15 20.06
C ASN A 187 16.56 22.14 20.92
N ARG A 188 17.26 21.01 21.00
CA ARG A 188 18.55 20.86 21.70
C ARG A 188 19.71 21.56 20.98
N ALA A 189 19.60 21.81 19.68
CA ALA A 189 20.64 22.52 18.94
C ALA A 189 20.59 24.03 19.25
N SER A 190 21.74 24.64 19.58
CA SER A 190 21.88 26.10 19.68
C SER A 190 21.99 26.72 18.28
N THR A 191 20.88 26.74 17.54
CA THR A 191 20.80 27.31 16.18
C THR A 191 19.61 28.26 16.04
N SER A 192 19.68 29.16 15.05
CA SER A 192 18.63 30.13 14.77
C SER A 192 17.29 29.45 14.44
N ARG A 193 16.17 30.07 14.85
CA ARG A 193 14.80 29.53 14.65
C ARG A 193 14.52 29.17 13.19
N THR A 194 14.99 29.98 12.25
CA THR A 194 14.81 29.74 10.80
C THR A 194 15.55 28.51 10.31
N LYS A 195 16.76 28.26 10.82
CA LYS A 195 17.53 27.05 10.51
C LYS A 195 16.86 25.81 11.07
N LYS A 196 16.33 25.88 12.31
CA LYS A 196 15.56 24.79 12.94
C LYS A 196 14.33 24.42 12.12
N VAL A 197 13.52 25.40 11.74
CA VAL A 197 12.32 25.17 10.90
C VAL A 197 12.69 24.55 9.56
N ARG A 198 13.77 25.03 8.92
CA ARG A 198 14.24 24.48 7.64
C ARG A 198 14.71 23.03 7.77
N VAL A 199 15.45 22.71 8.82
CA VAL A 199 15.90 21.33 9.09
C VAL A 199 14.71 20.44 9.39
N ALA A 200 13.78 20.89 10.24
CA ALA A 200 12.58 20.14 10.57
C ALA A 200 11.71 19.84 9.34
N LEU A 201 11.45 20.85 8.50
CA LEU A 201 10.69 20.69 7.26
C LEU A 201 11.41 19.76 6.28
N ARG A 202 12.74 19.88 6.16
CA ARG A 202 13.53 18.98 5.31
C ARG A 202 13.44 17.53 5.81
N THR A 203 13.57 17.30 7.11
CA THR A 203 13.46 15.96 7.70
C THR A 203 12.07 15.37 7.48
N PHE A 204 11.01 16.17 7.71
CA PHE A 204 9.63 15.75 7.46
C PHE A 204 9.38 15.32 6.00
N LEU A 205 9.88 16.08 5.04
CA LEU A 205 9.73 15.79 3.60
C LEU A 205 10.60 14.63 3.10
N ILE A 206 11.67 14.28 3.83
CA ILE A 206 12.53 13.13 3.51
C ILE A 206 11.88 11.83 3.98
N ILE A 207 11.13 11.87 5.08
CA ILE A 207 10.44 10.70 5.63
C ILE A 207 9.32 10.29 4.66
N PRO A 208 9.33 9.03 4.16
CA PRO A 208 8.29 8.53 3.28
C PRO A 208 6.92 8.58 3.96
N SER A 209 5.95 9.28 3.36
CA SER A 209 4.61 9.44 3.94
C SER A 209 3.91 8.09 4.16
N HIS A 210 4.16 7.13 3.27
CA HIS A 210 3.57 5.80 3.33
C HIS A 210 4.06 5.03 4.57
N VAL A 211 5.32 5.22 4.98
CA VAL A 211 5.82 4.60 6.22
C VAL A 211 5.11 5.20 7.45
N VAL A 212 4.83 6.50 7.43
CA VAL A 212 4.12 7.17 8.53
C VAL A 212 2.65 6.71 8.61
N VAL A 213 1.97 6.63 7.47
CA VAL A 213 0.54 6.33 7.39
C VAL A 213 0.27 4.84 7.60
N TYR A 214 0.99 3.98 6.88
CA TYR A 214 0.78 2.53 6.93
C TYR A 214 1.62 1.83 7.99
N GLY A 215 2.61 2.50 8.61
CA GLY A 215 3.41 1.91 9.68
C GLY A 215 2.67 1.72 11.00
N SER A 216 1.44 2.22 11.13
CA SER A 216 0.59 2.01 12.30
C SER A 216 -0.60 1.13 11.96
N ILE A 217 -0.79 0.04 12.72
CA ILE A 217 -1.86 -0.93 12.50
C ILE A 217 -3.26 -0.37 12.81
N ILE A 218 -3.36 0.58 13.74
CA ILE A 218 -4.64 1.12 14.24
C ILE A 218 -5.45 1.80 13.12
N PRO A 219 -4.92 2.85 12.44
CA PRO A 219 -5.67 3.49 11.36
C PRO A 219 -5.97 2.50 10.23
N VAL A 220 -5.03 1.61 9.91
CA VAL A 220 -5.20 0.59 8.87
C VAL A 220 -6.36 -0.34 9.20
N MET A 221 -6.46 -0.86 10.43
CA MET A 221 -7.57 -1.70 10.89
C MET A 221 -8.90 -0.95 10.85
N CYS A 222 -8.95 0.29 11.33
CA CYS A 222 -10.16 1.10 11.32
C CYS A 222 -10.68 1.31 9.88
N TYR A 223 -9.81 1.68 8.95
CA TYR A 223 -10.20 1.88 7.55
C TYR A 223 -10.54 0.58 6.83
N ALA A 224 -9.79 -0.50 7.06
CA ALA A 224 -10.08 -1.80 6.47
C ALA A 224 -11.43 -2.36 6.96
N ALA A 225 -11.73 -2.24 8.25
CA ALA A 225 -13.02 -2.63 8.82
C ALA A 225 -14.16 -1.77 8.26
N ALA A 226 -13.97 -0.44 8.18
CA ALA A 226 -14.94 0.46 7.59
C ALA A 226 -15.24 0.10 6.12
N HIS A 227 -14.19 -0.19 5.32
CA HIS A 227 -14.32 -0.62 3.93
C HIS A 227 -15.06 -1.96 3.81
N ALA A 228 -14.74 -2.94 4.64
CA ALA A 228 -15.43 -4.22 4.62
C ALA A 228 -16.94 -4.07 4.88
N LEU A 229 -17.33 -3.17 5.79
CA LEU A 229 -18.73 -2.92 6.14
C LEU A 229 -19.49 -2.13 5.08
N ASP A 230 -18.87 -1.15 4.41
CA ASP A 230 -19.58 -0.25 3.48
C ASP A 230 -19.39 -0.55 1.99
N SER A 231 -18.42 -1.41 1.64
CA SER A 231 -18.10 -1.79 0.26
C SER A 231 -19.32 -2.22 -0.57
N SER A 232 -20.19 -3.07 0.00
CA SER A 232 -21.37 -3.58 -0.70
C SER A 232 -22.31 -2.46 -1.13
N ILE A 233 -22.57 -1.48 -0.25
CA ILE A 233 -23.47 -0.35 -0.51
C ILE A 233 -22.80 0.66 -1.45
N VAL A 234 -21.50 0.91 -1.24
CA VAL A 234 -20.69 1.78 -2.08
C VAL A 234 -20.65 1.27 -3.52
N TYR A 235 -20.48 -0.04 -3.73
CA TYR A 235 -20.47 -0.61 -5.07
C TYR A 235 -21.84 -0.57 -5.75
N GLU A 236 -22.93 -0.62 -5.00
CA GLU A 236 -24.25 -0.40 -5.57
C GLU A 236 -24.45 1.05 -6.05
N GLN A 237 -23.96 2.01 -5.29
CA GLN A 237 -23.98 3.43 -5.68
C GLN A 237 -23.13 3.66 -6.94
N ILE A 238 -21.90 3.14 -6.96
CA ILE A 238 -21.01 3.21 -8.12
C ILE A 238 -21.66 2.56 -9.34
N ARG A 239 -22.26 1.37 -9.15
CA ARG A 239 -22.94 0.64 -10.22
C ARG A 239 -24.06 1.48 -10.83
N LYS A 240 -24.82 2.24 -10.04
CA LYS A 240 -25.85 3.16 -10.54
C LYS A 240 -25.27 4.19 -11.52
N ASP A 241 -24.15 4.81 -11.17
CA ASP A 241 -23.51 5.85 -12.00
C ASP A 241 -22.99 5.31 -13.34
N PHE A 242 -22.54 4.05 -13.38
CA PHE A 242 -22.14 3.38 -14.61
C PHE A 242 -23.32 2.88 -15.46
N ASN A 243 -24.54 2.76 -14.90
CA ASN A 243 -25.73 2.29 -15.61
C ASN A 243 -26.48 3.46 -16.28
N ALA A 244 -25.84 4.11 -17.26
CA ALA A 244 -26.50 5.11 -18.09
C ALA A 244 -27.52 4.46 -19.04
N LEU A 245 -28.74 5.01 -19.11
CA LEU A 245 -29.86 4.54 -19.96
C LEU A 245 -29.50 4.44 -21.45
N ARG A 246 -28.53 5.22 -21.92
CA ARG A 246 -28.08 5.24 -23.33
C ARG A 246 -26.80 4.43 -23.58
N GLY A 247 -26.27 3.71 -22.58
CA GLY A 247 -25.03 2.94 -22.70
C GLY A 247 -23.73 3.77 -22.75
N PHE A 248 -23.82 5.09 -22.89
CA PHE A 248 -22.69 6.01 -22.81
C PHE A 248 -22.61 6.67 -21.43
N VAL A 249 -21.47 6.52 -20.77
CA VAL A 249 -21.24 7.12 -19.45
C VAL A 249 -20.65 8.51 -19.62
N ASN A 250 -21.43 9.55 -19.35
CA ASN A 250 -20.96 10.93 -19.32
C ASN A 250 -20.34 11.22 -17.94
N PHE A 251 -19.06 10.90 -17.77
CA PHE A 251 -18.35 11.25 -16.55
C PHE A 251 -17.84 12.69 -16.61
N THR A 252 -18.31 13.53 -15.69
CA THR A 252 -17.58 14.74 -15.32
C THR A 252 -16.29 14.33 -14.61
N PHE A 253 -15.18 15.03 -14.88
CA PHE A 253 -13.87 14.74 -14.26
C PHE A 253 -13.95 14.59 -12.73
N GLY A 254 -14.71 15.47 -12.05
CA GLY A 254 -14.91 15.39 -10.60
C GLY A 254 -15.59 14.10 -10.13
N LYS A 255 -16.58 13.58 -10.87
CA LYS A 255 -17.24 12.31 -10.56
C LYS A 255 -16.29 11.13 -10.74
N PHE A 256 -15.46 11.16 -11.78
CA PHE A 256 -14.42 10.15 -11.99
C PHE A 256 -13.41 10.13 -10.84
N ILE A 257 -12.94 11.30 -10.39
CA ILE A 257 -12.04 11.38 -9.23
C ILE A 257 -12.73 10.84 -7.98
N SER A 258 -13.95 11.28 -7.66
CA SER A 258 -14.69 10.77 -6.50
C SER A 258 -14.81 9.24 -6.52
N LEU A 259 -15.23 8.68 -7.66
CA LEU A 259 -15.28 7.25 -7.90
C LEU A 259 -13.92 6.57 -7.68
N ALA A 260 -12.87 7.04 -8.35
CA ALA A 260 -11.54 6.43 -8.26
C ALA A 260 -11.02 6.43 -6.82
N THR A 261 -11.26 7.51 -6.08
CA THR A 261 -10.82 7.63 -4.68
C THR A 261 -11.56 6.69 -3.74
N VAL A 262 -12.84 6.41 -4.03
CA VAL A 262 -13.64 5.45 -3.26
C VAL A 262 -13.23 4.00 -3.58
N SER A 263 -13.01 3.65 -4.85
CA SER A 263 -12.52 2.32 -5.25
C SER A 263 -11.13 2.02 -4.69
N MET A 264 -10.25 3.02 -4.63
CA MET A 264 -8.90 2.88 -4.07
C MET A 264 -8.86 2.69 -2.54
N ARG A 265 -10.00 2.67 -1.82
CA ARG A 265 -10.02 2.33 -0.38
C ARG A 265 -9.57 0.89 -0.08
N THR A 266 -9.54 0.04 -1.11
CA THR A 266 -8.91 -1.29 -1.09
C THR A 266 -7.44 -1.26 -0.66
N VAL A 267 -6.77 -0.10 -0.77
CA VAL A 267 -5.41 0.13 -0.28
C VAL A 267 -5.25 -0.22 1.21
N TRP A 268 -6.28 0.02 2.03
CA TRP A 268 -6.26 -0.27 3.47
C TRP A 268 -6.34 -1.77 3.76
N VAL A 269 -7.12 -2.51 2.97
CA VAL A 269 -7.20 -3.97 3.06
C VAL A 269 -5.87 -4.60 2.66
N ILE A 270 -5.25 -4.12 1.57
CA ILE A 270 -3.93 -4.60 1.14
C ILE A 270 -2.87 -4.29 2.21
N ALA A 271 -2.87 -3.07 2.77
CA ALA A 271 -1.96 -2.71 3.85
C ALA A 271 -2.12 -3.63 5.07
N LEU A 272 -3.37 -3.97 5.45
CA LEU A 272 -3.65 -4.90 6.54
C LEU A 272 -3.09 -6.32 6.27
N VAL A 273 -3.24 -6.82 5.05
CA VAL A 273 -2.64 -8.10 4.64
C VAL A 273 -1.12 -8.04 4.71
N CYS A 274 -0.51 -6.94 4.27
CA CYS A 274 0.94 -6.77 4.36
C CYS A 274 1.43 -6.73 5.83
N HIS A 275 0.66 -6.13 6.76
CA HIS A 275 0.92 -6.22 8.20
C HIS A 275 0.89 -7.68 8.70
N ALA A 276 -0.17 -8.42 8.36
CA ALA A 276 -0.30 -9.82 8.78
C ALA A 276 0.84 -10.71 8.24
N VAL A 277 1.22 -10.52 6.97
CA VAL A 277 2.33 -11.24 6.34
C VAL A 277 3.67 -10.87 6.99
N THR A 278 3.91 -9.58 7.26
CA THR A 278 5.14 -9.12 7.92
C THR A 278 5.23 -9.70 9.32
N TRP A 279 4.15 -9.64 10.11
CA TRP A 279 4.07 -10.22 11.45
C TRP A 279 4.31 -11.73 11.47
N LEU A 280 3.71 -12.48 10.54
CA LEU A 280 3.91 -13.93 10.45
C LEU A 280 5.34 -14.28 10.03
N SER A 281 5.91 -13.51 9.09
CA SER A 281 7.30 -13.66 8.65
C SER A 281 8.28 -13.34 9.77
N THR A 282 7.99 -12.31 10.59
CA THR A 282 8.91 -11.89 11.64
C THR A 282 8.88 -12.83 12.85
N LYS A 283 7.73 -13.43 13.16
CA LYS A 283 7.62 -14.44 14.22
C LYS A 283 8.43 -15.72 13.98
N ARG A 284 8.65 -16.11 12.73
CA ARG A 284 9.25 -17.42 12.40
C ARG A 284 10.77 -17.41 12.29
N SER A 285 11.38 -16.34 11.80
CA SER A 285 12.78 -16.38 11.32
C SER A 285 13.46 -15.01 11.24
N TRP A 286 13.09 -14.06 12.09
CA TRP A 286 13.64 -12.70 11.99
C TRP A 286 14.92 -12.52 12.79
N SER A 287 15.91 -11.92 12.14
CA SER A 287 17.11 -11.35 12.76
C SER A 287 17.34 -9.93 12.23
N PRO A 288 18.00 -9.04 13.00
CA PRO A 288 18.37 -7.71 12.51
C PRO A 288 19.24 -7.74 11.24
N SER A 289 20.08 -8.76 11.09
CA SER A 289 20.95 -8.97 9.92
C SER A 289 20.17 -9.31 8.64
N LEU A 290 19.06 -10.05 8.75
CA LEU A 290 18.16 -10.35 7.64
C LEU A 290 17.26 -9.14 7.28
N GLY A 291 17.02 -8.26 8.23
CA GLY A 291 16.14 -7.10 8.08
C GLY A 291 14.66 -7.46 8.05
N VAL A 292 13.81 -6.43 8.03
CA VAL A 292 12.34 -6.58 7.99
C VAL A 292 11.88 -6.61 6.54
N MET A 293 11.07 -7.62 6.20
CA MET A 293 10.43 -7.70 4.89
C MET A 293 9.41 -6.57 4.73
N GLY A 294 9.48 -5.84 3.62
CA GLY A 294 8.56 -4.76 3.32
C GLY A 294 8.32 -4.57 1.82
N VAL A 295 7.23 -3.87 1.53
CA VAL A 295 6.73 -3.58 0.19
C VAL A 295 7.20 -2.17 -0.24
N PRO A 296 7.57 -1.93 -1.51
CA PRO A 296 7.98 -0.60 -1.97
C PRO A 296 6.88 0.47 -1.78
N GLU A 297 7.31 1.73 -1.59
CA GLU A 297 6.45 2.87 -1.19
C GLU A 297 5.14 3.02 -1.99
N LEU A 298 5.16 2.84 -3.32
CA LEU A 298 3.99 3.04 -4.19
C LEU A 298 3.31 1.74 -4.62
N PHE A 299 3.80 0.58 -4.18
CA PHE A 299 3.31 -0.69 -4.69
C PHE A 299 1.88 -0.98 -4.24
N ILE A 300 1.54 -0.69 -2.97
CA ILE A 300 0.18 -0.88 -2.45
C ILE A 300 -0.81 0.00 -3.22
N ALA A 301 -0.44 1.27 -3.48
CA ALA A 301 -1.25 2.20 -4.27
C ALA A 301 -1.40 1.74 -5.73
N LEU A 302 -0.34 1.18 -6.34
CA LEU A 302 -0.38 0.64 -7.69
C LEU A 302 -1.37 -0.53 -7.80
N ILE A 303 -1.28 -1.52 -6.90
CA ILE A 303 -2.22 -2.66 -6.89
C ILE A 303 -3.65 -2.18 -6.66
N SER A 304 -3.85 -1.27 -5.70
CA SER A 304 -5.17 -0.73 -5.41
C SER A 304 -5.76 0.06 -6.59
N SER A 305 -4.95 0.77 -7.38
CA SER A 305 -5.44 1.52 -8.55
C SER A 305 -6.11 0.63 -9.61
N SER A 306 -5.79 -0.66 -9.65
CA SER A 306 -6.43 -1.61 -10.58
C SER A 306 -7.94 -1.75 -10.32
N THR A 307 -8.39 -1.52 -9.08
CA THR A 307 -9.81 -1.60 -8.69
C THR A 307 -10.67 -0.51 -9.32
N VAL A 308 -10.08 0.58 -9.79
CA VAL A 308 -10.80 1.60 -10.58
C VAL A 308 -11.32 1.01 -11.89
N LEU A 309 -10.56 0.07 -12.48
CA LEU A 309 -10.98 -0.64 -13.70
C LEU A 309 -12.07 -1.69 -13.41
N ALA A 310 -12.30 -2.05 -12.15
CA ALA A 310 -13.29 -3.07 -11.78
C ALA A 310 -14.72 -2.69 -12.16
N HIS A 311 -14.99 -1.39 -12.21
CA HIS A 311 -16.31 -0.88 -12.54
C HIS A 311 -16.52 -0.72 -14.05
N TYR A 312 -15.46 -0.84 -14.84
CA TYR A 312 -15.55 -0.71 -16.29
C TYR A 312 -16.12 -1.99 -16.92
N ARG A 313 -17.25 -1.86 -17.62
CA ARG A 313 -17.95 -3.00 -18.23
C ARG A 313 -17.80 -2.97 -19.74
N PHE A 314 -16.93 -3.83 -20.27
CA PHE A 314 -16.86 -4.09 -21.72
C PHE A 314 -18.13 -4.81 -22.18
N SER A 315 -18.75 -4.34 -23.26
CA SER A 315 -19.92 -4.99 -23.86
C SER A 315 -19.57 -6.34 -24.50
N SER A 316 -18.34 -6.49 -25.00
CA SER A 316 -17.87 -7.70 -25.69
C SER A 316 -17.61 -8.91 -24.77
N TRP A 317 -17.39 -8.69 -23.47
CA TRP A 317 -17.12 -9.76 -22.49
C TRP A 317 -18.36 -10.24 -21.75
N ARG A 318 -19.56 -9.79 -22.17
CA ARG A 318 -20.82 -10.15 -21.52
C ARG A 318 -21.31 -11.50 -22.03
N ASP A 319 -21.48 -12.45 -21.12
CA ASP A 319 -22.16 -13.71 -21.38
C ASP A 319 -23.59 -13.66 -20.84
N CYS A 320 -24.57 -13.66 -21.74
CA CYS A 320 -26.00 -13.67 -21.39
C CYS A 320 -26.64 -15.06 -21.53
N ARG A 321 -25.84 -16.13 -21.53
CA ARG A 321 -26.39 -17.50 -21.57
C ARG A 321 -27.27 -17.75 -20.34
N ILE A 322 -28.48 -18.24 -20.59
CA ILE A 322 -29.40 -18.64 -19.53
C ILE A 322 -28.88 -19.93 -18.92
N MET A 323 -28.32 -19.83 -17.71
CA MET A 323 -27.79 -20.98 -16.98
C MET A 323 -28.91 -21.81 -16.35
N GLN A 324 -29.96 -21.16 -15.83
CA GLN A 324 -31.06 -21.84 -15.15
C GLN A 324 -32.36 -21.02 -15.23
N ILE A 325 -33.49 -21.71 -15.32
CA ILE A 325 -34.83 -21.13 -15.33
C ILE A 325 -35.60 -21.75 -14.15
N HIS A 326 -36.23 -20.91 -13.34
CA HIS A 326 -37.05 -21.35 -12.22
C HIS A 326 -38.40 -20.66 -12.24
N GLU A 327 -39.43 -21.41 -11.89
CA GLU A 327 -40.77 -20.87 -11.69
C GLU A 327 -40.88 -20.14 -10.35
N ILE A 328 -41.44 -18.93 -10.39
CA ILE A 328 -41.69 -18.13 -9.19
C ILE A 328 -42.89 -18.76 -8.46
N PRO A 329 -42.74 -19.20 -7.21
CA PRO A 329 -43.85 -19.79 -6.49
C PRO A 329 -44.95 -18.74 -6.23
N SER A 330 -46.19 -19.20 -6.24
CA SER A 330 -47.38 -18.39 -6.01
C SER A 330 -47.41 -17.79 -4.59
N SER A 331 -46.88 -18.52 -3.60
CA SER A 331 -46.81 -18.05 -2.22
C SER A 331 -45.68 -17.05 -1.98
N GLN A 332 -46.00 -15.93 -1.33
CA GLN A 332 -45.08 -14.82 -1.08
C GLN A 332 -43.91 -15.23 -0.17
N ARG A 333 -44.17 -15.96 0.92
CA ARG A 333 -43.11 -16.49 1.81
C ARG A 333 -42.11 -17.39 1.08
N LEU A 334 -42.61 -18.30 0.24
CA LEU A 334 -41.74 -19.24 -0.47
C LEU A 334 -40.94 -18.51 -1.56
N ARG A 335 -41.52 -17.45 -2.14
CA ARG A 335 -40.84 -16.54 -3.06
C ARG A 335 -39.70 -15.81 -2.39
N ASP A 336 -39.89 -15.28 -1.18
CA ASP A 336 -38.84 -14.57 -0.45
C ASP A 336 -37.70 -15.52 -0.05
N ILE A 337 -38.02 -16.71 0.46
CA ILE A 337 -37.03 -17.76 0.77
C ILE A 337 -36.27 -18.19 -0.50
N ARG A 338 -36.96 -18.38 -1.63
CA ARG A 338 -36.30 -18.68 -2.90
C ARG A 338 -35.50 -17.49 -3.44
N ALA A 339 -35.93 -16.25 -3.26
CA ALA A 339 -35.19 -15.06 -3.67
C ALA A 339 -33.83 -14.97 -2.95
N LEU A 340 -33.78 -15.37 -1.68
CA LEU A 340 -32.53 -15.56 -0.92
C LEU A 340 -31.62 -16.66 -1.50
N SER A 341 -32.19 -17.69 -2.14
CA SER A 341 -31.45 -18.74 -2.85
C SER A 341 -31.02 -18.34 -4.28
N PHE A 342 -31.75 -17.42 -4.91
CA PHE A 342 -31.48 -16.90 -6.26
C PHE A 342 -30.47 -15.76 -6.29
N ASP A 343 -29.98 -15.30 -5.15
CA ASP A 343 -28.81 -14.42 -5.05
C ASP A 343 -27.52 -15.18 -5.43
N THR A 344 -27.51 -15.65 -6.68
CA THR A 344 -26.40 -16.32 -7.37
C THR A 344 -25.30 -15.32 -7.75
N THR A 345 -25.63 -14.02 -7.78
CA THR A 345 -24.67 -12.92 -7.85
C THR A 345 -23.79 -12.84 -6.61
N ARG A 346 -24.27 -13.34 -5.48
CA ARG A 346 -23.55 -13.40 -4.21
C ARG A 346 -23.39 -14.86 -3.76
N GLY A 347 -22.62 -15.63 -4.52
CA GLY A 347 -22.23 -17.01 -4.15
C GLY A 347 -21.65 -17.11 -2.73
N ALA A 348 -21.41 -18.33 -2.23
CA ALA A 348 -20.91 -18.54 -0.85
C ALA A 348 -19.69 -17.67 -0.48
N ILE A 349 -18.80 -17.43 -1.45
CA ILE A 349 -17.64 -16.54 -1.33
C ILE A 349 -18.07 -15.08 -1.08
N ASN A 350 -19.12 -14.59 -1.71
CA ASN A 350 -19.58 -13.22 -1.48
C ASN A 350 -20.21 -13.00 -0.10
N LYS A 351 -20.85 -14.04 0.43
CA LYS A 351 -21.31 -14.07 1.83
C LYS A 351 -20.13 -14.14 2.81
N LEU A 352 -19.08 -14.88 2.46
CA LEU A 352 -17.83 -14.97 3.24
C LEU A 352 -17.00 -13.67 3.22
N VAL A 353 -17.01 -12.92 2.11
CA VAL A 353 -16.16 -11.74 1.92
C VAL A 353 -16.97 -10.42 2.03
N LEU A 354 -18.14 -10.47 2.68
CA LEU A 354 -18.98 -9.32 3.06
C LEU A 354 -19.25 -8.30 1.92
N GLY A 355 -19.36 -8.76 0.66
CA GLY A 355 -19.59 -7.87 -0.47
C GLY A 355 -18.34 -7.24 -1.12
N THR A 356 -17.12 -7.56 -0.66
CA THR A 356 -15.85 -7.11 -1.27
C THR A 356 -15.34 -8.03 -2.39
N THR A 357 -16.20 -8.87 -2.98
CA THR A 357 -15.79 -9.85 -4.00
C THR A 357 -15.19 -9.24 -5.25
N SER A 358 -15.71 -8.11 -5.70
CA SER A 358 -15.14 -7.37 -6.84
C SER A 358 -13.69 -6.97 -6.54
N ASP A 359 -13.42 -6.48 -5.33
CA ASP A 359 -12.08 -6.09 -4.92
C ASP A 359 -11.16 -7.29 -4.86
N PHE A 360 -11.61 -8.38 -4.25
CA PHE A 360 -10.83 -9.60 -4.16
C PHE A 360 -10.43 -10.13 -5.54
N GLN A 361 -11.37 -10.13 -6.51
CA GLN A 361 -11.09 -10.58 -7.88
C GLN A 361 -10.06 -9.70 -8.57
N PHE A 362 -10.24 -8.36 -8.53
CA PHE A 362 -9.34 -7.44 -9.22
C PHE A 362 -7.98 -7.33 -8.54
N VAL A 363 -7.93 -7.35 -7.21
CA VAL A 363 -6.68 -7.39 -6.44
C VAL A 363 -5.94 -8.70 -6.72
N SER A 364 -6.64 -9.84 -6.75
CA SER A 364 -6.02 -11.15 -7.09
C SER A 364 -5.48 -11.15 -8.52
N LEU A 365 -6.23 -10.60 -9.48
CA LEU A 365 -5.78 -10.44 -10.85
C LEU A 365 -4.56 -9.50 -10.94
N ALA A 366 -4.57 -8.39 -10.21
CA ALA A 366 -3.44 -7.47 -10.15
C ALA A 366 -2.19 -8.15 -9.56
N PHE A 367 -2.32 -8.93 -8.49
CA PHE A 367 -1.22 -9.73 -7.96
C PHE A 367 -0.73 -10.79 -8.96
N ALA A 368 -1.64 -11.47 -9.67
CA ALA A 368 -1.27 -12.44 -10.70
C ALA A 368 -0.52 -11.77 -11.86
N THR A 369 -0.99 -10.61 -12.34
CA THR A 369 -0.32 -9.85 -13.40
C THR A 369 1.06 -9.36 -12.97
N VAL A 370 1.20 -8.81 -11.77
CA VAL A 370 2.52 -8.42 -11.23
C VAL A 370 3.44 -9.64 -11.09
N SER A 371 2.93 -10.76 -10.60
CA SER A 371 3.71 -12.01 -10.49
C SER A 371 4.17 -12.50 -11.86
N GLY A 372 3.31 -12.42 -12.89
CA GLY A 372 3.66 -12.71 -14.27
C GLY A 372 4.73 -11.77 -14.83
N ILE A 373 4.62 -10.46 -14.58
CA ILE A 373 5.63 -9.47 -14.98
C ILE A 373 6.97 -9.74 -14.30
N VAL A 374 6.97 -10.06 -13.00
CA VAL A 374 8.19 -10.43 -12.26
C VAL A 374 8.80 -11.70 -12.83
N PHE A 375 7.99 -12.71 -13.13
CA PHE A 375 8.47 -13.95 -13.75
C PHE A 375 9.13 -13.69 -15.11
N LEU A 376 8.47 -12.91 -15.98
CA LEU A 376 9.02 -12.51 -17.26
C LEU A 376 10.30 -11.68 -17.12
N ALA A 377 10.34 -10.75 -16.16
CA ALA A 377 11.54 -9.97 -15.86
C ALA A 377 12.69 -10.87 -15.39
N CYS A 378 12.43 -11.87 -14.53
CA CYS A 378 13.43 -12.85 -14.11
C CYS A 378 13.95 -13.70 -15.28
N VAL A 379 13.08 -14.10 -16.21
CA VAL A 379 13.48 -14.83 -17.44
C VAL A 379 14.32 -13.92 -18.34
N ALA A 380 13.92 -12.65 -18.51
CA ALA A 380 14.67 -11.65 -19.27
C ALA A 380 16.04 -11.36 -18.64
N GLU A 381 16.13 -11.26 -17.32
CA GLU A 381 17.39 -11.09 -16.59
C GLU A 381 18.33 -12.29 -16.78
N ARG A 382 17.79 -13.51 -16.79
CA ARG A 382 18.60 -14.72 -17.04
C ARG A 382 19.09 -14.83 -18.49
N THR A 383 18.34 -14.29 -19.43
CA THR A 383 18.63 -14.44 -20.88
C THR A 383 19.44 -13.28 -21.45
N LEU A 384 19.20 -12.04 -21.00
CA LEU A 384 19.82 -10.80 -21.49
C LEU A 384 20.75 -10.13 -20.46
N GLY A 385 21.22 -10.86 -19.44
CA GLY A 385 21.76 -10.35 -18.18
C GLY A 385 22.81 -9.24 -18.20
N SER A 386 23.51 -9.00 -19.32
CA SER A 386 24.45 -7.87 -19.48
C SER A 386 23.84 -6.59 -20.08
N SER A 387 22.66 -6.65 -20.71
CA SER A 387 22.04 -5.52 -21.43
C SER A 387 20.97 -4.79 -20.61
N LEU A 388 20.45 -5.38 -19.54
CA LEU A 388 19.36 -4.80 -18.76
C LEU A 388 19.89 -3.79 -17.74
N ARG A 389 19.51 -2.52 -17.91
CA ARG A 389 19.90 -1.43 -17.00
C ARG A 389 19.10 -1.37 -15.70
N HIS A 390 17.98 -2.09 -15.59
CA HIS A 390 17.07 -2.01 -14.45
C HIS A 390 16.59 -3.39 -13.98
N ARG A 391 16.51 -3.57 -12.67
CA ARG A 391 16.00 -4.76 -11.99
C ARG A 391 14.68 -4.44 -11.29
N LEU A 392 13.68 -5.30 -11.49
CA LEU A 392 12.38 -5.18 -10.84
C LEU A 392 12.45 -5.87 -9.47
N THR A 393 11.98 -5.21 -8.41
CA THR A 393 11.95 -5.82 -7.07
C THR A 393 10.62 -5.53 -6.38
N VAL A 394 9.84 -6.59 -6.11
CA VAL A 394 8.50 -6.49 -5.50
C VAL A 394 8.54 -6.66 -3.98
N ILE A 395 9.43 -7.51 -3.47
CA ILE A 395 9.63 -7.69 -2.03
C ILE A 395 11.04 -7.23 -1.69
N THR A 396 11.16 -6.40 -0.66
CA THR A 396 12.43 -5.78 -0.29
C THR A 396 12.64 -5.86 1.21
N HIS A 397 13.85 -6.20 1.63
CA HIS A 397 14.21 -6.16 3.04
C HIS A 397 14.73 -4.77 3.41
N THR A 398 14.15 -4.18 4.45
CA THR A 398 14.67 -2.96 5.08
C THR A 398 15.59 -3.38 6.21
N ARG A 399 16.87 -2.98 6.14
CA ARG A 399 17.79 -3.22 7.26
C ARG A 399 17.41 -2.33 8.43
N VAL A 400 17.52 -2.88 9.63
CA VAL A 400 17.07 -2.25 10.87
C VAL A 400 18.21 -2.28 11.90
N PRO A 401 18.31 -1.25 12.76
CA PRO A 401 19.33 -1.22 13.81
C PRO A 401 19.10 -2.33 14.83
N TYR A 402 20.13 -2.66 15.62
CA TYR A 402 20.02 -3.68 16.67
C TYR A 402 19.01 -3.32 17.77
N SER A 403 18.68 -2.04 17.89
CA SER A 403 17.66 -1.52 18.80
C SER A 403 16.22 -1.76 18.33
N SER A 404 16.00 -2.19 17.09
CA SER A 404 14.65 -2.35 16.53
C SER A 404 13.73 -3.31 17.29
N PRO A 405 14.12 -4.54 17.71
CA PRO A 405 13.19 -5.47 18.35
C PRO A 405 12.68 -4.95 19.71
N TRP A 406 13.37 -3.97 20.26
CA TRP A 406 13.18 -3.43 21.58
C TRP A 406 12.41 -2.12 21.57
N LEU A 407 12.80 -1.21 20.67
CA LEU A 407 12.20 0.12 20.57
C LEU A 407 10.83 0.12 19.91
N TRP A 408 10.58 -0.80 18.97
CA TRP A 408 9.36 -0.77 18.18
C TRP A 408 9.02 -2.13 17.55
N PRO A 409 7.75 -2.41 17.25
CA PRO A 409 7.37 -3.70 16.71
C PRO A 409 7.72 -3.78 15.21
N THR A 410 8.18 -4.94 14.75
CA THR A 410 8.73 -5.11 13.39
C THR A 410 7.71 -4.93 12.28
N ASP A 411 6.41 -5.09 12.58
CA ASP A 411 5.30 -4.77 11.69
C ASP A 411 5.19 -3.27 11.37
N ALA A 412 5.86 -2.38 12.11
CA ALA A 412 5.88 -0.96 11.77
C ALA A 412 6.56 -0.64 10.42
N LEU A 413 7.36 -1.58 9.87
CA LEU A 413 8.05 -1.44 8.59
C LEU A 413 7.46 -2.29 7.47
N VAL A 414 6.13 -2.39 7.40
CA VAL A 414 5.44 -2.99 6.24
C VAL A 414 5.87 -2.36 4.92
N ILE A 415 6.19 -1.06 4.94
CA ILE A 415 6.64 -0.33 3.76
C ILE A 415 8.13 -0.07 3.85
N ASN A 416 8.81 -0.34 2.74
CA ASN A 416 10.24 -0.16 2.66
C ASN A 416 10.63 1.31 2.71
N TRP A 417 11.57 1.62 3.58
CA TRP A 417 12.09 2.97 3.79
C TRP A 417 12.91 3.53 2.61
N ALA A 418 13.64 2.67 1.88
CA ALA A 418 14.70 3.10 0.98
C ALA A 418 14.54 2.65 -0.48
N ASN A 419 13.59 1.77 -0.78
CA ASN A 419 13.52 1.11 -2.09
C ASN A 419 12.34 1.57 -2.95
N SER A 420 12.65 1.91 -4.20
CA SER A 420 11.68 2.05 -5.29
C SER A 420 11.46 0.71 -5.99
N VAL A 421 10.34 0.60 -6.72
CA VAL A 421 9.93 -0.61 -7.48
C VAL A 421 10.97 -1.00 -8.55
N THR A 422 11.66 -0.01 -9.12
CA THR A 422 12.74 -0.22 -10.10
C THR A 422 14.08 0.20 -9.52
N LYS A 423 15.10 -0.63 -9.71
CA LYS A 423 16.48 -0.33 -9.29
C LYS A 423 17.39 -0.31 -10.53
N PRO A 424 18.22 0.73 -10.72
CA PRO A 424 19.25 0.65 -11.74
C PRO A 424 20.24 -0.45 -11.35
N VAL A 425 20.59 -1.31 -12.32
CA VAL A 425 21.68 -2.27 -12.19
C VAL A 425 22.96 -1.43 -12.13
N GLN A 426 23.57 -1.31 -10.93
CA GLN A 426 24.90 -0.74 -10.82
C GLN A 426 25.85 -1.66 -11.59
N ALA A 427 26.38 -1.19 -12.71
CA ALA A 427 27.48 -1.86 -13.38
C ALA A 427 28.61 -2.02 -12.36
N GLN A 428 28.92 -3.26 -11.99
CA GLN A 428 30.17 -3.59 -11.30
C GLN A 428 31.30 -3.20 -12.26
N HIS A 429 31.78 -1.96 -12.18
CA HIS A 429 33.12 -1.68 -12.65
C HIS A 429 34.06 -2.46 -11.72
N HIS A 430 34.53 -3.60 -12.23
CA HIS A 430 35.73 -4.27 -11.75
C HIS A 430 36.82 -3.20 -11.65
N CYS A 431 37.08 -2.71 -10.43
CA CYS A 431 38.31 -2.02 -10.14
C CYS A 431 39.36 -3.13 -10.09
N GLN A 432 39.99 -3.42 -11.23
CA GLN A 432 41.21 -4.20 -11.25
C GLN A 432 42.21 -3.49 -10.33
N GLN A 433 42.53 -4.12 -9.21
CA GLN A 433 43.69 -3.74 -8.41
C GLN A 433 44.93 -3.82 -9.32
N PRO A 434 45.85 -2.84 -9.27
CA PRO A 434 47.14 -3.02 -9.91
C PRO A 434 47.85 -4.16 -9.17
N LYS A 435 48.10 -5.25 -9.88
CA LYS A 435 48.97 -6.31 -9.38
C LYS A 435 50.35 -5.70 -9.14
N SER A 436 50.85 -5.89 -7.93
CA SER A 436 52.25 -5.70 -7.58
C SER A 436 53.11 -6.57 -8.49
N GLU A 437 53.77 -5.96 -9.47
CA GLU A 437 54.87 -6.59 -10.21
C GLU A 437 56.17 -6.30 -9.46
N GLU A 438 56.57 -7.23 -8.61
CA GLU A 438 57.98 -7.39 -8.24
C GLU A 438 58.62 -8.39 -9.21
N GLY A 439 59.56 -7.89 -10.02
CA GLY A 439 60.82 -8.57 -10.30
C GLY A 439 60.86 -9.62 -11.41
N GLN A 440 61.07 -9.17 -12.65
CA GLN A 440 62.04 -9.86 -13.52
C GLN A 440 62.68 -8.92 -14.54
N GLN A 441 63.97 -8.64 -14.33
CA GLN A 441 64.86 -7.94 -15.25
C GLN A 441 65.08 -8.74 -16.54
N ARG A 442 65.06 -8.06 -17.70
CA ARG A 442 66.08 -8.21 -18.77
C ARG A 442 65.94 -7.13 -19.86
N LEU A 443 66.90 -6.20 -19.85
CA LEU A 443 67.68 -5.61 -20.96
C LEU A 443 67.13 -5.62 -22.41
N PHE A 444 67.02 -4.42 -23.00
CA PHE A 444 67.65 -3.88 -24.24
C PHE A 444 66.76 -2.76 -24.84
N VAL A 445 67.14 -1.48 -24.73
CA VAL A 445 67.84 -0.60 -25.72
C VAL A 445 66.87 0.21 -26.62
N GLU A 446 66.91 1.53 -26.38
CA GLU A 446 66.91 2.66 -27.34
C GLU A 446 65.69 2.92 -28.26
N SER A 447 65.02 4.07 -28.08
CA SER A 447 65.21 5.23 -28.98
C SER A 447 64.22 6.38 -28.67
N GLU A 448 64.83 7.51 -28.34
CA GLU A 448 64.47 8.92 -28.56
C GLU A 448 63.25 9.27 -29.44
N LYS A 449 62.31 10.09 -28.93
CA LYS A 449 62.01 11.47 -29.42
C LYS A 449 60.69 12.03 -28.83
N ASN A 450 60.84 13.16 -28.17
CA ASN A 450 59.84 14.17 -27.77
C ASN A 450 59.43 15.03 -29.01
N PRO A 451 58.50 16.02 -28.98
CA PRO A 451 57.78 16.60 -27.82
C PRO A 451 56.29 17.04 -28.05
N LEU A 452 55.71 17.55 -26.96
CA LEU A 452 54.78 18.69 -26.86
C LEU A 452 53.37 18.59 -27.47
N LYS A 453 52.38 18.42 -26.59
CA LYS A 453 51.09 19.13 -26.73
C LYS A 453 50.61 19.64 -25.37
N LYS A 454 50.63 20.97 -25.23
CA LYS A 454 50.00 21.73 -24.14
C LYS A 454 48.49 21.48 -24.19
N GLU A 455 47.93 20.85 -23.16
CA GLU A 455 46.50 20.95 -22.87
C GLU A 455 46.29 21.60 -21.49
N THR A 456 45.53 22.70 -21.54
CA THR A 456 45.05 23.51 -20.43
C THR A 456 44.21 22.69 -19.43
N PRO A 457 44.28 22.98 -18.11
CA PRO A 457 43.50 22.26 -17.12
C PRO A 457 42.04 22.74 -17.15
N VAL A 458 41.16 21.98 -17.80
CA VAL A 458 39.71 22.11 -17.60
C VAL A 458 39.41 21.52 -16.22
N GLN A 459 39.26 22.39 -15.22
CA GLN A 459 38.66 22.06 -13.93
C GLN A 459 37.22 21.59 -14.13
N ARG A 460 37.04 20.29 -14.41
CA ARG A 460 35.77 19.61 -14.19
C ARG A 460 35.61 19.47 -12.67
N LYS A 461 34.84 20.39 -12.07
CA LYS A 461 34.22 20.18 -10.76
C LYS A 461 33.29 18.97 -10.87
N THR A 462 33.85 17.78 -10.67
CA THR A 462 33.08 16.55 -10.50
C THR A 462 32.38 16.69 -9.15
N SER A 463 31.16 17.23 -9.18
CA SER A 463 30.26 17.27 -8.04
C SER A 463 30.02 15.81 -7.64
N GLN A 464 30.74 15.34 -6.62
CA GLN A 464 30.52 14.04 -6.00
C GLN A 464 29.09 14.02 -5.44
N ARG A 465 28.16 13.52 -6.25
CA ARG A 465 26.84 13.10 -5.80
C ARG A 465 27.02 11.86 -4.93
N LEU A 466 27.29 12.07 -3.64
CA LEU A 466 27.14 11.06 -2.60
C LEU A 466 25.64 10.75 -2.45
N THR A 467 25.13 9.96 -3.39
CA THR A 467 23.84 9.29 -3.26
C THR A 467 24.15 8.02 -2.51
N ILE A 468 24.07 8.06 -1.17
CA ILE A 468 24.12 6.84 -0.36
C ILE A 468 22.85 6.06 -0.70
N SER A 469 22.94 5.19 -1.72
CA SER A 469 21.95 4.16 -1.94
C SER A 469 22.15 3.14 -0.83
N VAL A 470 21.18 3.00 0.06
CA VAL A 470 21.11 1.84 0.95
C VAL A 470 21.03 0.61 0.04
N ARG A 471 22.13 -0.14 -0.06
CA ARG A 471 22.20 -1.33 -0.90
C ARG A 471 21.22 -2.37 -0.32
N PRO A 472 20.25 -2.86 -1.10
CA PRO A 472 19.42 -3.97 -0.66
C PRO A 472 20.24 -5.26 -0.60
N LEU A 473 19.93 -6.12 0.36
CA LEU A 473 20.45 -7.48 0.46
C LEU A 473 20.18 -8.25 -0.84
N GLN A 474 21.25 -8.56 -1.57
CA GLN A 474 21.28 -9.66 -2.52
C GLN A 474 21.55 -10.91 -1.67
N ARG A 475 20.63 -11.87 -1.68
CA ARG A 475 20.83 -13.18 -1.04
C ARG A 475 21.92 -13.90 -1.82
N TYR A 476 23.18 -13.65 -1.47
CA TYR A 476 24.32 -14.39 -1.97
C TYR A 476 24.41 -15.68 -1.17
N ASN A 477 23.96 -16.77 -1.80
CA ASN A 477 24.30 -18.12 -1.35
C ASN A 477 25.76 -18.39 -1.76
N SER A 478 26.71 -17.81 -1.03
CA SER A 478 28.10 -18.29 -1.03
C SER A 478 28.86 -17.64 0.13
N VAL A 479 29.25 -18.48 1.08
CA VAL A 479 30.28 -18.21 2.07
C VAL A 479 31.58 -17.94 1.31
N SER A 480 31.90 -16.68 1.04
CA SER A 480 33.23 -16.11 0.70
C SER A 480 33.05 -14.83 -0.12
N ASP A 481 32.91 -13.70 0.57
CA ASP A 481 33.63 -12.44 0.30
C ASP A 481 33.03 -11.31 1.15
N SER A 482 33.88 -10.76 2.02
CA SER A 482 33.62 -9.81 3.10
C SER A 482 33.26 -8.41 2.61
N LEU A 483 32.04 -8.23 2.09
CA LEU A 483 31.48 -6.90 1.87
C LEU A 483 30.81 -6.41 3.16
N GLN A 484 31.64 -5.77 3.98
CA GLN A 484 31.31 -5.06 5.22
C GLN A 484 30.00 -4.26 5.11
N ASP A 485 29.05 -4.52 6.02
CA ASP A 485 27.79 -3.77 6.09
C ASP A 485 27.92 -2.64 7.11
N PRO A 486 28.06 -1.37 6.68
CA PRO A 486 28.31 -0.25 7.59
C PRO A 486 27.14 0.05 8.53
N LEU A 487 25.98 -0.59 8.38
CA LEU A 487 24.86 -0.50 9.32
C LEU A 487 24.99 -1.49 10.48
N LEU A 488 25.58 -2.67 10.23
CA LEU A 488 25.77 -3.74 11.22
C LEU A 488 27.13 -3.66 11.92
N GLU A 489 28.15 -3.12 11.24
CA GLU A 489 29.47 -2.87 11.81
C GLU A 489 29.50 -1.57 12.59
N ILE A 490 29.47 -1.67 13.91
CA ILE A 490 29.40 -0.54 14.84
C ILE A 490 30.59 0.41 14.66
N ASP A 491 31.79 -0.15 14.47
CA ASP A 491 33.04 0.63 14.40
C ASP A 491 33.18 1.47 13.12
N HIS A 492 32.53 1.06 12.03
CA HIS A 492 32.64 1.69 10.71
C HIS A 492 31.39 2.50 10.34
N ARG A 493 30.49 2.75 11.30
CA ARG A 493 29.29 3.58 11.08
C ARG A 493 29.66 5.00 10.69
N THR A 494 29.36 5.34 9.43
CA THR A 494 29.46 6.71 8.95
C THR A 494 28.37 7.59 9.59
N ARG A 495 28.59 8.91 9.59
CA ARG A 495 27.59 9.89 10.04
C ARG A 495 26.23 9.72 9.33
N GLY A 496 26.23 9.31 8.07
CA GLY A 496 25.01 9.03 7.30
C GLY A 496 24.20 7.84 7.83
N VAL A 497 24.86 6.81 8.35
CA VAL A 497 24.20 5.66 8.97
C VAL A 497 23.60 6.02 10.32
N ALA A 498 24.31 6.80 11.15
CA ALA A 498 23.75 7.31 12.40
C ALA A 498 22.54 8.23 12.17
N ALA A 499 22.59 9.08 11.13
CA ALA A 499 21.46 9.91 10.69
C ALA A 499 20.27 9.05 10.21
N PHE A 500 20.52 7.94 9.53
CA PHE A 500 19.49 6.99 9.12
C PHE A 500 18.80 6.34 10.34
N ILE A 501 19.59 5.78 11.26
CA ILE A 501 19.08 5.11 12.48
C ILE A 501 18.23 6.07 13.30
N SER A 502 18.73 7.28 13.56
CA SER A 502 17.97 8.30 14.30
C SER A 502 16.68 8.71 13.58
N THR A 503 16.69 8.88 12.26
CA THR A 503 15.48 9.22 11.50
C THR A 503 14.45 8.08 11.48
N LEU A 504 14.92 6.84 11.35
CA LEU A 504 14.07 5.65 11.39
C LEU A 504 13.41 5.50 12.76
N ASN A 505 14.20 5.52 13.83
CA ASN A 505 13.71 5.46 15.21
C ASN A 505 12.76 6.61 15.51
N LEU A 506 13.09 7.85 15.12
CA LEU A 506 12.24 9.03 15.27
C LEU A 506 10.87 8.82 14.62
N THR A 507 10.85 8.22 13.45
CA THR A 507 9.62 8.04 12.69
C THR A 507 8.74 6.94 13.28
N VAL A 508 9.33 5.83 13.70
CA VAL A 508 8.54 4.74 14.31
C VAL A 508 8.12 5.11 15.74
N MET A 509 9.05 5.60 16.58
CA MET A 509 8.80 5.96 17.99
C MET A 509 7.88 7.17 18.19
N SER A 510 7.65 7.98 17.16
CA SER A 510 6.64 9.05 17.21
C SER A 510 5.20 8.52 17.06
N ASP A 511 4.99 7.20 16.98
CA ASP A 511 3.64 6.64 16.96
C ASP A 511 2.99 6.87 18.33
N PRO A 512 1.78 7.48 18.43
CA PRO A 512 1.19 7.82 19.72
C PRO A 512 1.02 6.62 20.66
N VAL A 513 0.61 5.47 20.14
CA VAL A 513 0.40 4.26 20.95
C VAL A 513 1.72 3.63 21.32
N LEU A 514 2.67 3.58 20.40
CA LEU A 514 4.02 3.12 20.73
C LEU A 514 4.68 4.04 21.77
N TYR A 515 4.55 5.35 21.63
CA TYR A 515 5.09 6.34 22.57
C TYR A 515 4.51 6.13 23.97
N LEU A 516 3.19 5.96 24.08
CA LEU A 516 2.54 5.63 25.37
C LEU A 516 2.98 4.27 25.91
N ARG A 517 3.16 3.28 25.03
CA ARG A 517 3.68 1.95 25.43
C ARG A 517 5.10 2.05 25.95
N LEU A 518 5.97 2.81 25.31
CA LEU A 518 7.34 3.05 25.75
C LEU A 518 7.34 3.77 27.09
N GLN A 519 6.48 4.79 27.28
CA GLN A 519 6.34 5.50 28.55
C GLN A 519 5.85 4.60 29.70
N ARG A 520 4.91 3.69 29.43
CA ARG A 520 4.32 2.82 30.46
C ARG A 520 5.10 1.52 30.71
N GLY A 521 5.80 1.01 29.71
CA GLY A 521 6.57 -0.25 29.75
C GLY A 521 8.02 -0.11 30.25
N HIS A 522 8.38 1.07 30.73
CA HIS A 522 9.74 1.54 31.02
C HIS A 522 10.56 0.76 32.09
N SER A 523 9.98 -0.21 32.80
CA SER A 523 10.58 -0.74 34.04
C SER A 523 11.45 -2.00 33.88
N SER A 524 11.28 -2.82 32.84
CA SER A 524 11.91 -4.16 32.77
C SER A 524 13.09 -4.27 31.81
N GLN A 525 13.37 -3.22 31.04
CA GLN A 525 14.25 -3.31 29.90
C GLN A 525 15.57 -2.54 30.13
N LEU A 526 16.71 -3.21 29.89
CA LEU A 526 18.07 -2.72 30.18
C LEU A 526 18.86 -2.39 28.90
N VAL A 527 19.55 -1.25 28.93
CA VAL A 527 20.44 -0.76 27.87
C VAL A 527 21.86 -0.71 28.41
N GLY A 528 22.82 -1.31 27.70
CA GLY A 528 24.23 -1.17 27.99
C GLY A 528 24.84 0.02 27.25
N LEU A 529 25.70 0.75 27.95
CA LEU A 529 26.64 1.70 27.39
C LEU A 529 27.97 0.97 27.17
N PHE A 530 28.41 0.91 25.92
CA PHE A 530 29.63 0.23 25.52
C PHE A 530 30.62 1.23 24.93
N GLU A 531 31.88 1.13 25.35
CA GLU A 531 33.00 1.88 24.79
C GLU A 531 33.79 0.97 23.85
N CYS A 532 34.02 1.45 22.64
CA CYS A 532 34.92 0.78 21.70
C CYS A 532 36.37 1.02 22.14
N ILE A 533 37.12 -0.05 22.41
CA ILE A 533 38.50 0.01 22.88
C ILE A 533 39.40 0.74 21.87
N ASP A 534 39.18 0.52 20.58
CA ASP A 534 40.01 1.08 19.51
C ASP A 534 39.75 2.59 19.28
N THR A 535 38.52 3.06 19.50
CA THR A 535 38.10 4.42 19.10
C THR A 535 37.68 5.33 20.25
N GLY A 536 37.48 4.80 21.46
CA GLY A 536 36.94 5.52 22.62
C GLY A 536 35.51 6.06 22.42
N LYS A 537 34.80 5.57 21.39
CA LYS A 537 33.42 5.98 21.11
C LYS A 537 32.43 5.20 21.95
N LEU A 538 31.44 5.91 22.48
CA LEU A 538 30.41 5.36 23.35
C LEU A 538 29.11 5.06 22.58
N TRP A 539 28.65 3.81 22.63
CA TRP A 539 27.47 3.28 21.96
C TRP A 539 26.41 2.80 22.95
N LEU A 540 25.13 3.05 22.64
CA LEU A 540 24.00 2.51 23.41
C LEU A 540 23.45 1.28 22.69
N LEU A 541 23.61 0.12 23.31
CA LEU A 541 23.17 -1.16 22.76
C LEU A 541 22.22 -1.88 23.75
N PRO A 542 21.20 -2.60 23.25
CA PRO A 542 20.35 -3.40 24.12
C PRO A 542 21.17 -4.51 24.81
N LEU A 543 20.99 -4.71 26.11
CA LEU A 543 21.71 -5.74 26.86
C LEU A 543 21.40 -7.19 26.42
N PRO A 544 20.18 -7.56 25.98
CA PRO A 544 19.90 -8.91 25.50
C PRO A 544 20.75 -9.33 24.30
N LEU A 545 21.28 -8.37 23.52
CA LEU A 545 22.18 -8.69 22.40
C LEU A 545 23.52 -9.27 22.83
N SER A 546 23.99 -8.97 24.05
CA SER A 546 25.27 -9.53 24.52
C SER A 546 25.13 -10.98 25.02
N MET A 547 23.91 -11.50 25.15
CA MET A 547 23.62 -12.83 25.69
C MET A 547 23.33 -13.88 24.60
N ASP A 548 22.71 -13.46 23.48
CA ASP A 548 22.49 -14.31 22.30
C ASP A 548 23.61 -14.12 21.28
N SER A 549 24.76 -14.75 21.51
CA SER A 549 26.01 -14.59 20.74
C SER A 549 26.01 -15.20 19.33
N LEU A 550 24.95 -15.89 18.91
CA LEU A 550 25.01 -16.79 17.75
C LEU A 550 24.70 -16.15 16.38
N ASP A 551 24.03 -14.99 16.31
CA ASP A 551 23.54 -14.43 15.02
C ASP A 551 23.88 -12.94 14.77
N VAL A 552 24.68 -12.32 15.65
CA VAL A 552 24.97 -10.88 15.60
C VAL A 552 26.44 -10.66 15.21
N PRO A 553 26.74 -9.99 14.08
CA PRO A 553 28.11 -9.68 13.65
C PRO A 553 28.66 -8.46 14.41
N VAL A 554 28.66 -8.52 15.74
CA VAL A 554 29.25 -7.51 16.62
C VAL A 554 30.47 -8.14 17.29
N ASP A 555 31.62 -7.52 17.12
CA ASP A 555 32.86 -7.93 17.78
C ASP A 555 32.84 -7.46 19.24
N TRP A 556 32.25 -8.28 20.11
CA TRP A 556 32.10 -7.97 21.53
C TRP A 556 33.44 -7.87 22.26
N GLU A 557 34.51 -8.45 21.73
CA GLU A 557 35.85 -8.38 22.34
C GLU A 557 36.41 -6.96 22.29
N ARG A 558 35.98 -6.16 21.31
CA ARG A 558 36.37 -4.75 21.15
C ARG A 558 35.49 -3.77 21.91
N LEU A 559 34.39 -4.24 22.50
CA LEU A 559 33.41 -3.41 23.18
C LEU A 559 33.46 -3.66 24.69
N GLN A 560 33.99 -2.69 25.43
CA GLN A 560 33.97 -2.72 26.88
C GLN A 560 32.64 -2.17 27.40
N ARG A 561 31.94 -2.93 28.25
CA ARG A 561 30.73 -2.44 28.91
C ARG A 561 31.12 -1.45 30.03
N VAL A 562 30.69 -0.20 29.88
CA VAL A 562 30.99 0.89 30.82
C VAL A 562 29.87 1.06 31.85
N ALA A 563 28.62 1.04 31.41
CA ALA A 563 27.47 1.24 32.28
C ALA A 563 26.25 0.47 31.78
N ILE A 564 25.27 0.26 32.67
CA ILE A 564 23.96 -0.29 32.33
C ILE A 564 22.94 0.75 32.76
N PHE A 565 21.92 1.02 31.96
CA PHE A 565 20.82 1.92 32.28
C PHE A 565 19.50 1.19 32.14
N LYS A 566 18.54 1.58 32.98
CA LYS A 566 17.14 1.25 32.72
C LYS A 566 16.59 2.22 31.68
N MET A 567 15.63 1.78 30.87
CA MET A 567 15.06 2.61 29.81
C MET A 567 14.43 3.91 30.33
N ASN A 568 13.90 3.91 31.57
CA ASN A 568 13.35 5.11 32.22
C ASN A 568 14.40 6.15 32.64
N GLU A 569 15.67 5.75 32.77
CA GLU A 569 16.78 6.64 33.10
C GLU A 569 17.27 7.40 31.85
N LEU A 570 16.92 6.91 30.66
CA LEU A 570 17.31 7.50 29.37
C LEU A 570 16.24 8.48 28.86
N SER A 571 16.67 9.60 28.31
CA SER A 571 15.72 10.52 27.66
C SER A 571 15.25 9.96 26.32
N TRP A 572 14.07 10.35 25.86
CA TRP A 572 13.53 9.92 24.55
C TRP A 572 14.51 10.19 23.39
N CYS A 573 15.27 11.28 23.45
CA CYS A 573 16.30 11.59 22.45
C CYS A 573 17.53 10.67 22.54
N ASP A 574 17.86 10.14 23.71
CA ASP A 574 18.94 9.16 23.85
C ASP A 574 18.54 7.84 23.16
N LEU A 575 17.26 7.47 23.28
CA LEU A 575 16.68 6.28 22.62
C LEU A 575 16.67 6.37 21.10
N LEU A 576 16.52 7.57 20.52
CA LEU A 576 16.59 7.76 19.06
C LEU A 576 17.92 7.29 18.48
N ASN A 577 19.00 7.42 19.26
CA ASN A 577 20.36 7.10 18.83
C ASN A 577 20.81 5.69 19.23
N CYS A 578 19.95 4.92 19.93
CA CYS A 578 20.23 3.51 20.18
C CYS A 578 20.21 2.75 18.86
N GLY A 579 21.21 1.90 18.60
CA GLY A 579 21.20 1.06 17.42
C GLY A 579 22.45 0.25 17.18
#